data_AF-A0A9P6J344-F1
#
_entry.id   AF-A0A9P6J344-F1
#
_cell.length_a   1.000
_cell.length_b   1.000
_cell.length_c   1.000
_cell.angle_alpha   90.00
_cell.angle_beta   90.00
_cell.angle_gamma   90.00
#
_symmetry.space_group_name_H-M   'P 1'
#
loop_
_entity.id
_entity.type
_entity.pdbx_description
1 polymer ?
#
loop_
_entity_poly.entity_id
_entity_poly.type
_entity_poly.pdbx_seq_one_letter_code
_entity_poly.pdbx_strand_id
1 'polypeptide(L)'
;MYLGLKVGWTFGASLFGAVLSFAILKPLSRILGYGYFGPSQNCQAQTSASTTGGLSVGFITAIPALYRLGLMSETVEPDIVALTLWSLSAAFYGLFFGIPLHKYFVVKQDLPFPTPRATAYTILALHESSNGQKHARTQARLIVLSFMMSIAMTVASHWIYFLDKIHLLYWIGRAAGSLALQKADTLWGWQLHPNLAFFGAGIIIPTSTAVSFFMGSIIAFGAAGSPMVASGYLAGPYGFGKAGNGSAQSWFIWSGISLMLFSTLAELILQYRSLYRAFTDAIISIRNVVLKAIKGKVPIKQQQSQEEECGKLSTLIYKIPTWWWVTGLVLSIIATCCVLGFYFGIPVHHSLLAVFLAFFLSVIALQAYSTVDINPVSTMGKCVQLVFSQISYPTVFALQRANLICAGVTAAAAAQSVDMVGDLKVYLPRTCITFMVVQ
;
A
#
# COMPACT_ATOMS: atom_id res chain seq x y z
N MET A 1 3.01 -8.94 4.27
CA MET A 1 1.90 -9.88 4.00
C MET A 1 1.17 -10.33 5.27
N TYR A 2 1.79 -11.02 6.24
CA TYR A 2 1.09 -11.50 7.46
C TYR A 2 0.27 -10.41 8.18
N LEU A 3 0.91 -9.29 8.54
CA LEU A 3 0.24 -8.13 9.12
C LEU A 3 -0.88 -7.60 8.22
N GLY A 4 -0.62 -7.52 6.91
CA GLY A 4 -1.65 -7.13 5.93
C GLY A 4 -2.88 -8.03 5.97
N LEU A 5 -2.70 -9.35 5.96
CA LEU A 5 -3.81 -10.31 6.03
C LEU A 5 -4.57 -10.24 7.36
N LYS A 6 -3.88 -9.88 8.44
CA LYS A 6 -4.47 -9.83 9.79
C LYS A 6 -5.21 -8.51 10.07
N VAL A 7 -4.76 -7.39 9.49
CA VAL A 7 -5.27 -6.04 9.83
C VAL A 7 -5.85 -5.28 8.63
N GLY A 8 -5.56 -5.70 7.40
CA GLY A 8 -6.02 -5.06 6.17
C GLY A 8 -5.17 -3.89 5.67
N TRP A 9 -4.02 -3.61 6.29
CA TRP A 9 -3.07 -2.56 5.87
C TRP A 9 -1.60 -2.94 6.12
N THR A 10 -0.65 -2.19 5.55
CA THR A 10 0.79 -2.47 5.62
C THR A 10 1.61 -1.22 5.94
N PHE A 11 2.82 -1.43 6.48
CA PHE A 11 3.82 -0.38 6.68
C PHE A 11 4.78 -0.29 5.50
N GLY A 12 5.26 0.93 5.21
CA GLY A 12 6.29 1.15 4.20
C GLY A 12 7.59 0.43 4.57
N ALA A 13 8.21 -0.24 3.60
CA ALA A 13 9.46 -0.98 3.82
C ALA A 13 10.73 -0.11 3.62
N SER A 14 10.58 1.18 3.27
CA SER A 14 11.67 2.07 2.91
C SER A 14 12.66 2.30 4.06
N LEU A 15 12.19 2.75 5.23
CA LEU A 15 13.05 3.02 6.38
C LEU A 15 13.78 1.77 6.88
N PHE A 16 13.05 0.65 6.99
CA PHE A 16 13.63 -0.65 7.38
C PHE A 16 14.66 -1.14 6.36
N GLY A 17 14.34 -1.00 5.07
CA GLY A 17 15.24 -1.29 3.97
C GLY A 17 16.56 -0.54 4.13
N ALA A 18 16.50 0.79 4.27
CA ALA A 18 17.66 1.67 4.41
C ALA A 18 18.58 1.34 5.60
N VAL A 19 18.01 0.99 6.75
CA VAL A 19 18.77 0.64 7.96
C VAL A 19 19.41 -0.74 7.82
N LEU A 20 18.65 -1.74 7.36
CA LEU A 20 19.14 -3.11 7.19
C LEU A 20 20.18 -3.21 6.08
N SER A 21 19.97 -2.54 4.95
CA SER A 21 20.95 -2.52 3.86
C SER A 21 22.26 -1.87 4.31
N PHE A 22 22.22 -0.79 5.07
CA PHE A 22 23.45 -0.21 5.63
C PHE A 22 24.13 -1.16 6.62
N ALA A 23 23.36 -1.79 7.53
CA ALA A 23 23.93 -2.69 8.54
C ALA A 23 24.55 -3.96 7.95
N ILE A 24 24.03 -4.47 6.83
CA ILE A 24 24.50 -5.70 6.17
C ILE A 24 25.52 -5.39 5.08
N LEU A 25 25.22 -4.48 4.15
CA LEU A 25 26.04 -4.25 2.95
C LEU A 25 27.28 -3.39 3.24
N LYS A 26 27.25 -2.47 4.22
CA LYS A 26 28.43 -1.68 4.59
C LYS A 26 29.59 -2.52 5.15
N PRO A 27 29.39 -3.49 6.07
CA PRO A 27 30.46 -4.39 6.47
C PRO A 27 30.81 -5.38 5.37
N LEU A 28 29.81 -5.92 4.66
CA LEU A 28 30.03 -6.90 3.60
C LEU A 28 30.88 -6.34 2.44
N SER A 29 30.68 -5.08 2.06
CA SER A 29 31.48 -4.40 1.03
C SER A 29 32.96 -4.24 1.42
N ARG A 30 33.27 -4.08 2.72
CA ARG A 30 34.67 -4.10 3.20
C ARG A 30 35.29 -5.50 3.15
N ILE A 31 34.50 -6.54 3.45
CA ILE A 31 34.97 -7.92 3.49
C ILE A 31 35.20 -8.46 2.08
N LEU A 32 34.27 -8.22 1.16
CA LEU A 32 34.32 -8.75 -0.20
C LEU A 32 35.13 -7.88 -1.19
N GLY A 33 35.55 -6.69 -0.79
CA GLY A 33 36.35 -5.80 -1.64
C GLY A 33 35.58 -5.12 -2.80
N TYR A 34 34.26 -5.25 -2.89
CA TYR A 34 33.41 -4.71 -3.97
C TYR A 34 33.19 -3.17 -3.95
N GLY A 35 34.06 -2.40 -3.28
CA GLY A 35 34.04 -0.93 -3.30
C GLY A 35 33.25 -0.24 -2.18
N TYR A 36 33.06 1.07 -2.30
CA TYR A 36 32.49 1.92 -1.25
C TYR A 36 30.95 1.92 -1.25
N PHE A 37 30.34 1.34 -0.19
CA PHE A 37 28.91 1.49 0.05
C PHE A 37 28.55 2.90 0.51
N GLY A 38 27.99 3.70 -0.40
CA GLY A 38 27.57 5.10 -0.17
C GLY A 38 26.05 5.28 -0.11
N PRO A 39 25.56 6.50 0.21
CA PRO A 39 24.12 6.79 0.32
C PRO A 39 23.30 6.43 -0.92
N SER A 40 23.85 6.61 -2.13
CA SER A 40 23.18 6.25 -3.38
C SER A 40 22.92 4.74 -3.49
N GLN A 41 23.91 3.91 -3.12
CA GLN A 41 23.74 2.45 -3.09
C GLN A 41 22.80 2.02 -1.97
N ASN A 42 22.80 2.73 -0.85
CA ASN A 42 21.83 2.49 0.22
C ASN A 42 20.40 2.80 -0.21
N CYS A 43 20.22 3.88 -0.96
CA CYS A 43 18.93 4.22 -1.58
C CYS A 43 18.48 3.13 -2.56
N GLN A 44 19.36 2.60 -3.41
CA GLN A 44 19.01 1.51 -4.33
C GLN A 44 18.56 0.23 -3.59
N ALA A 45 19.27 -0.13 -2.51
CA ALA A 45 18.88 -1.26 -1.68
C ALA A 45 17.53 -1.01 -0.97
N GLN A 46 17.30 0.21 -0.51
CA GLN A 46 16.03 0.64 0.06
C GLN A 46 14.88 0.57 -0.96
N THR A 47 15.08 1.05 -2.19
CA THR A 47 14.12 0.98 -3.29
C THR A 47 13.74 -0.47 -3.61
N SER A 48 14.71 -1.39 -3.54
CA SER A 48 14.45 -2.82 -3.74
C SER A 48 13.53 -3.39 -2.64
N ALA A 49 13.69 -2.93 -1.40
CA ALA A 49 12.85 -3.33 -0.27
C ALA A 49 11.41 -2.76 -0.37
N SER A 50 11.26 -1.47 -0.70
CA SER A 50 9.94 -0.82 -0.89
C SER A 50 9.17 -1.39 -2.08
N THR A 51 9.83 -1.63 -3.23
CA THR A 51 9.20 -2.22 -4.41
C THR A 51 8.57 -3.58 -4.10
N THR A 52 9.24 -4.40 -3.28
CA THR A 52 8.69 -5.69 -2.82
C THR A 52 7.45 -5.50 -1.94
N GLY A 53 7.42 -4.43 -1.14
CA GLY A 53 6.31 -4.06 -0.26
C GLY A 53 5.01 -3.76 -1.02
N GLY A 54 5.05 -2.86 -2.01
CA GLY A 54 3.85 -2.43 -2.74
C GLY A 54 3.11 -3.56 -3.46
N LEU A 55 3.81 -4.61 -3.90
CA LEU A 55 3.21 -5.75 -4.61
C LEU A 55 2.38 -6.62 -3.68
N SER A 56 2.69 -6.59 -2.38
CA SER A 56 2.01 -7.40 -1.39
C SER A 56 0.53 -7.05 -1.24
N VAL A 57 0.10 -5.85 -1.67
CA VAL A 57 -1.28 -5.38 -1.56
C VAL A 57 -2.27 -6.31 -2.27
N GLY A 58 -1.92 -6.81 -3.47
CA GLY A 58 -2.74 -7.76 -4.22
C GLY A 58 -3.01 -9.05 -3.44
N PHE A 59 -1.99 -9.53 -2.74
CA PHE A 59 -2.00 -10.74 -1.93
C PHE A 59 -2.61 -10.57 -0.55
N ILE A 60 -2.87 -9.34 -0.13
CA ILE A 60 -3.54 -9.03 1.13
C ILE A 60 -5.06 -8.86 0.92
N THR A 61 -5.47 -8.47 -0.29
CA THR A 61 -6.83 -8.05 -0.59
C THR A 61 -7.53 -8.95 -1.60
N ALA A 62 -7.28 -8.74 -2.90
CA ALA A 62 -8.03 -9.36 -3.98
C ALA A 62 -7.80 -10.87 -4.09
N ILE A 63 -6.55 -11.34 -3.99
CA ILE A 63 -6.21 -12.75 -4.20
C ILE A 63 -6.82 -13.67 -3.12
N PRO A 64 -6.68 -13.38 -1.81
CA PRO A 64 -7.35 -14.19 -0.79
C PRO A 64 -8.88 -14.19 -0.93
N ALA A 65 -9.47 -13.07 -1.36
CA ALA A 65 -10.91 -12.98 -1.60
C ALA A 65 -11.36 -13.86 -2.78
N LEU A 66 -10.58 -13.90 -3.87
CA LEU A 66 -10.84 -14.78 -5.02
C LEU A 66 -10.87 -16.26 -4.62
N TYR A 67 -9.90 -16.71 -3.83
CA TYR A 67 -9.89 -18.09 -3.31
C TYR A 67 -11.04 -18.35 -2.34
N ARG A 68 -11.32 -17.43 -1.43
CA ARG A 68 -12.43 -17.57 -0.46
C ARG A 68 -13.82 -17.64 -1.11
N LEU A 69 -13.98 -17.04 -2.29
CA LEU A 69 -15.22 -17.06 -3.06
C LEU A 69 -15.29 -18.23 -4.07
N GLY A 70 -14.28 -19.09 -4.14
CA GLY A 70 -14.23 -20.19 -5.11
C GLY A 70 -14.15 -19.69 -6.56
N LEU A 71 -13.54 -18.53 -6.79
CA LEU A 71 -13.39 -17.89 -8.11
C LEU A 71 -12.10 -18.27 -8.84
N MET A 72 -11.25 -19.06 -8.17
CA MET A 72 -9.98 -19.61 -8.65
C MET A 72 -9.96 -21.13 -8.40
N SER A 73 -8.84 -21.77 -8.71
CA SER A 73 -8.69 -23.22 -8.52
C SER A 73 -8.85 -23.62 -7.04
N GLU A 74 -9.26 -24.86 -6.77
CA GLU A 74 -9.42 -25.37 -5.39
C GLU A 74 -8.11 -25.34 -4.59
N THR A 75 -6.99 -25.52 -5.29
CA THR A 75 -5.63 -25.45 -4.73
C THR A 75 -4.86 -24.29 -5.38
N VAL A 76 -3.86 -23.76 -4.66
CA VAL A 76 -3.04 -22.64 -5.14
C VAL A 76 -2.04 -23.09 -6.21
N GLU A 77 -1.60 -24.35 -6.18
CA GLU A 77 -0.59 -24.93 -7.07
C GLU A 77 -0.81 -24.66 -8.57
N PRO A 78 -2.00 -24.91 -9.15
CA PRO A 78 -2.24 -24.64 -10.58
C PRO A 78 -2.19 -23.14 -10.93
N ASP A 79 -2.48 -22.27 -9.96
CA ASP A 79 -2.61 -20.83 -10.18
C ASP A 79 -1.30 -20.07 -9.92
N ILE A 80 -0.23 -20.74 -9.46
CA ILE A 80 1.07 -20.08 -9.18
C ILE A 80 1.58 -19.31 -10.39
N VAL A 81 1.49 -19.89 -11.59
CA VAL A 81 1.94 -19.22 -12.82
C VAL A 81 1.08 -18.00 -13.13
N ALA A 82 -0.25 -18.12 -12.97
CA ALA A 82 -1.16 -17.01 -13.15
C ALA A 82 -0.86 -15.85 -12.19
N LEU A 83 -0.65 -16.17 -10.90
CA LEU A 83 -0.41 -15.19 -9.85
C LEU A 83 0.96 -14.52 -9.98
N THR A 84 1.99 -15.26 -10.39
CA THR A 84 3.33 -14.71 -10.64
C THR A 84 3.33 -13.76 -11.84
N LEU A 85 2.72 -14.17 -12.96
CA LEU A 85 2.58 -13.31 -14.15
C LEU A 85 1.68 -12.10 -13.88
N TRP A 86 0.64 -12.26 -13.07
CA TRP A 86 -0.21 -11.17 -12.60
C TRP A 86 0.58 -10.16 -11.77
N SER A 87 1.39 -10.64 -10.83
CA SER A 87 2.25 -9.79 -9.99
C SER A 87 3.31 -9.06 -10.81
N LEU A 88 3.89 -9.76 -11.78
CA LEU A 88 4.89 -9.19 -12.70
C LEU A 88 4.27 -8.06 -13.54
N SER A 89 3.05 -8.30 -14.04
CA SER A 89 2.30 -7.29 -14.78
C SER A 89 2.05 -6.07 -13.91
N ALA A 90 1.49 -6.26 -12.71
CA ALA A 90 1.22 -5.20 -11.73
C ALA A 90 2.47 -4.40 -11.33
N ALA A 91 3.62 -5.06 -11.20
CA ALA A 91 4.90 -4.41 -10.93
C ALA A 91 5.31 -3.45 -12.03
N PHE A 92 5.34 -3.94 -13.28
CA PHE A 92 5.90 -3.18 -14.39
C PHE A 92 5.05 -1.98 -14.75
N TYR A 93 3.73 -2.11 -14.85
CA TYR A 93 2.94 -0.95 -15.27
C TYR A 93 2.84 0.11 -14.15
N GLY A 94 2.82 -0.29 -12.87
CA GLY A 94 2.92 0.64 -11.73
C GLY A 94 4.23 1.43 -11.72
N LEU A 95 5.35 0.77 -12.04
CA LEU A 95 6.64 1.42 -12.25
C LEU A 95 6.58 2.46 -13.38
N PHE A 96 5.96 2.13 -14.52
CA PHE A 96 5.88 3.09 -15.63
C PHE A 96 4.95 4.28 -15.33
N PHE A 97 3.96 4.16 -14.43
CA PHE A 97 3.16 5.30 -14.00
C PHE A 97 3.95 6.30 -13.14
N GLY A 98 4.88 5.83 -12.31
CA GLY A 98 5.68 6.72 -11.45
C GLY A 98 6.61 7.67 -12.23
N ILE A 99 7.05 7.30 -13.42
CA ILE A 99 7.99 8.10 -14.25
C ILE A 99 7.42 9.47 -14.65
N PRO A 100 6.23 9.61 -15.26
CA PRO A 100 5.68 10.94 -15.53
C PRO A 100 5.27 11.66 -14.24
N LEU A 101 4.78 10.92 -13.24
CA LEU A 101 4.23 11.51 -12.01
C LEU A 101 5.30 12.13 -11.11
N HIS A 102 6.51 11.58 -11.00
CA HIS A 102 7.55 12.18 -10.15
C HIS A 102 7.95 13.59 -10.61
N LYS A 103 8.01 13.84 -11.93
CA LYS A 103 8.33 15.17 -12.46
C LYS A 103 7.32 16.22 -11.98
N TYR A 104 6.07 15.80 -11.82
CA TYR A 104 5.02 16.67 -11.34
C TYR A 104 5.04 16.83 -9.81
N PHE A 105 4.91 15.73 -9.08
CA PHE A 105 4.70 15.74 -7.62
C PHE A 105 5.98 16.03 -6.84
N VAL A 106 7.13 15.56 -7.31
CA VAL A 106 8.41 15.69 -6.61
C VAL A 106 9.19 16.91 -7.07
N VAL A 107 9.28 17.14 -8.38
CA VAL A 107 10.11 18.23 -8.93
C VAL A 107 9.36 19.55 -9.03
N LYS A 108 8.14 19.57 -9.61
CA LYS A 108 7.40 20.82 -9.80
C LYS A 108 6.66 21.30 -8.55
N GLN A 109 6.00 20.39 -7.83
CA GLN A 109 5.18 20.76 -6.67
C GLN A 109 5.93 20.68 -5.33
N ASP A 110 7.11 20.04 -5.27
CA ASP A 110 7.89 19.77 -4.04
C ASP A 110 7.03 19.42 -2.82
N LEU A 111 6.14 18.44 -2.96
CA LEU A 111 5.26 18.06 -1.87
C LEU A 111 6.04 17.48 -0.66
N PRO A 112 5.45 17.46 0.55
CA PRO A 112 6.16 17.16 1.78
C PRO A 112 6.78 15.76 1.83
N PHE A 113 6.08 14.71 1.38
CA PHE A 113 6.49 13.30 1.45
C PHE A 113 7.17 12.93 2.80
N PRO A 114 6.41 12.84 3.91
CA PRO A 114 6.98 12.71 5.25
C PRO A 114 7.87 11.48 5.45
N THR A 115 7.41 10.26 5.17
CA THR A 115 8.22 9.03 5.30
C THR A 115 9.43 9.03 4.36
N PRO A 116 9.30 9.37 3.07
CA PRO A 116 10.45 9.47 2.18
C PRO A 116 11.50 10.48 2.65
N ARG A 117 11.10 11.68 3.11
CA ARG A 117 12.04 12.66 3.68
C ARG A 117 12.73 12.12 4.94
N ALA A 118 11.98 11.50 5.85
CA ALA A 118 12.55 10.89 7.07
C ALA A 118 13.55 9.77 6.74
N THR A 119 13.24 8.93 5.74
CA THR A 119 14.13 7.87 5.24
C THR A 119 15.42 8.46 4.67
N ALA A 120 15.29 9.52 3.88
CA ALA A 120 16.42 10.27 3.35
C ALA A 120 17.35 10.82 4.43
N TYR A 121 16.80 11.52 5.43
CA TYR A 121 17.59 12.02 6.57
C TYR A 121 18.25 10.89 7.35
N THR A 122 17.57 9.75 7.48
CA THR A 122 18.14 8.56 8.13
C THR A 122 19.33 8.04 7.33
N ILE A 123 19.20 7.87 6.01
CA ILE A 123 20.32 7.44 5.15
C ILE A 123 21.51 8.40 5.28
N LEU A 124 21.28 9.70 5.28
CA LEU A 124 22.35 10.69 5.42
C LEU A 124 23.02 10.61 6.79
N ALA A 125 22.23 10.59 7.87
CA ALA A 125 22.74 10.47 9.24
C ALA A 125 23.58 9.19 9.44
N LEU A 126 23.18 8.07 8.82
CA LEU A 126 23.93 6.82 8.86
C LEU A 126 25.30 6.91 8.19
N HIS A 127 25.42 7.71 7.13
CA HIS A 127 26.65 7.85 6.34
C HIS A 127 27.54 9.05 6.75
N GLU A 128 27.00 10.08 7.39
CA GLU A 128 27.75 11.28 7.82
C GLU A 128 28.34 11.15 9.23
N SER A 129 27.69 10.40 10.12
CA SER A 129 28.17 10.30 11.49
C SER A 129 29.36 9.34 11.61
N SER A 130 30.43 9.77 12.30
CA SER A 130 31.59 8.91 12.65
C SER A 130 31.16 7.66 13.46
N ASN A 131 30.07 7.78 14.22
CA ASN A 131 29.42 6.69 14.95
C ASN A 131 28.24 6.04 14.21
N GLY A 132 27.97 6.39 12.94
CA GLY A 132 26.81 5.92 12.18
C GLY A 132 26.77 4.40 12.02
N GLN A 133 27.95 3.78 11.90
CA GLN A 133 28.07 2.31 11.90
C GLN A 133 27.66 1.68 13.23
N LYS A 134 28.00 2.30 14.37
CA LYS A 134 27.59 1.79 15.68
C LYS A 134 26.08 1.96 15.86
N HIS A 135 25.55 3.13 15.52
CA HIS A 135 24.11 3.41 15.63
C HIS A 135 23.28 2.48 14.73
N ALA A 136 23.66 2.34 13.46
CA ALA A 136 23.00 1.41 12.53
C ALA A 136 23.07 -0.04 13.01
N ARG A 137 24.22 -0.47 13.54
CA ARG A 137 24.39 -1.84 14.03
C ARG A 137 23.53 -2.08 15.27
N THR A 138 23.38 -1.10 16.16
CA THR A 138 22.45 -1.19 17.29
C THR A 138 21.00 -1.26 16.81
N GLN A 139 20.58 -0.36 15.92
CA GLN A 139 19.24 -0.36 15.31
C GLN A 139 18.93 -1.70 14.62
N ALA A 140 19.83 -2.20 13.78
CA ALA A 140 19.66 -3.48 13.11
C ALA A 140 19.62 -4.66 14.09
N ARG A 141 20.45 -4.65 15.14
CA ARG A 141 20.37 -5.66 16.22
C ARG A 141 19.03 -5.62 16.93
N LEU A 142 18.47 -4.44 17.19
CA LEU A 142 17.15 -4.31 17.82
C LEU A 142 16.04 -4.80 16.89
N ILE A 143 16.13 -4.55 15.57
CA ILE A 143 15.19 -5.10 14.59
C ILE A 143 15.25 -6.63 14.59
N VAL A 144 16.46 -7.21 14.53
CA VAL A 144 16.63 -8.66 14.55
C VAL A 144 16.17 -9.26 15.88
N LEU A 145 16.51 -8.64 17.02
CA LEU A 145 16.13 -9.13 18.34
C LEU A 145 14.61 -9.05 18.56
N SER A 146 13.97 -7.96 18.14
CA SER A 146 12.50 -7.83 18.20
C SER A 146 11.81 -8.81 17.24
N PHE A 147 12.38 -9.06 16.06
CA PHE A 147 11.90 -10.07 15.12
C PHE A 147 12.00 -11.49 15.71
N MET A 148 13.15 -11.85 16.29
CA MET A 148 13.36 -13.14 16.94
C MET A 148 12.47 -13.30 18.17
N MET A 149 12.27 -12.24 18.96
CA MET A 149 11.34 -12.24 20.09
C MET A 149 9.89 -12.44 19.63
N SER A 150 9.49 -11.80 18.53
CA SER A 150 8.16 -11.98 17.94
C SER A 150 7.94 -13.41 17.43
N ILE A 151 8.94 -14.01 16.77
CA ILE A 151 8.91 -15.42 16.36
C ILE A 151 8.81 -16.33 17.59
N ALA A 152 9.69 -16.14 18.57
CA ALA A 152 9.72 -16.94 19.79
C ALA A 152 8.38 -16.87 20.54
N MET A 153 7.78 -15.68 20.64
CA MET A 153 6.46 -15.51 21.26
C MET A 153 5.36 -16.21 20.46
N THR A 154 5.39 -16.14 19.13
CA THR A 154 4.41 -16.81 18.26
C THR A 154 4.52 -18.34 18.31
N VAL A 155 5.75 -18.87 18.42
CA VAL A 155 5.98 -20.31 18.59
C VAL A 155 5.57 -20.75 20.00
N ALA A 156 5.91 -19.97 21.02
CA ALA A 156 5.53 -20.24 22.40
C ALA A 156 4.00 -20.18 22.59
N SER A 157 3.30 -19.29 21.88
CA SER A 157 1.84 -19.18 21.96
C SER A 157 1.11 -20.40 21.40
N HIS A 158 1.76 -21.25 20.61
CA HIS A 158 1.20 -22.53 20.20
C HIS A 158 1.06 -23.49 21.40
N TRP A 159 2.00 -23.48 22.33
CA TRP A 159 2.02 -24.36 23.50
C TRP A 159 1.40 -23.71 24.73
N ILE A 160 1.47 -22.39 24.84
CA ILE A 160 0.98 -21.61 25.97
C ILE A 160 -0.18 -20.75 25.50
N TYR A 161 -1.41 -21.25 25.69
CA TYR A 161 -2.65 -20.59 25.24
C TYR A 161 -2.81 -19.16 25.79
N PHE A 162 -2.32 -18.90 27.02
CA PHE A 162 -2.36 -17.57 27.64
C PHE A 162 -1.53 -16.51 26.89
N LEU A 163 -0.52 -16.91 26.12
CA LEU A 163 0.28 -15.98 25.31
C LEU A 163 -0.41 -15.58 24.00
N ASP A 164 -1.41 -16.32 23.52
CA ASP A 164 -2.19 -15.94 22.33
C ASP A 164 -3.41 -15.09 22.70
N LYS A 165 -4.14 -15.49 23.75
CA LYS A 165 -5.40 -14.87 24.15
C LYS A 165 -5.50 -14.70 25.66
N ILE A 166 -5.66 -13.45 26.09
CA ILE A 166 -5.92 -13.09 27.48
C ILE A 166 -7.40 -12.76 27.63
N HIS A 167 -8.12 -13.68 28.27
CA HIS A 167 -9.56 -13.60 28.52
C HIS A 167 -9.88 -12.84 29.82
N LEU A 168 -9.49 -11.56 29.90
CA LEU A 168 -9.65 -10.73 31.11
C LEU A 168 -11.11 -10.66 31.59
N LEU A 169 -12.04 -10.44 30.66
CA LEU A 169 -13.47 -10.30 30.98
C LEU A 169 -14.09 -11.62 31.44
N TYR A 170 -13.60 -12.75 30.94
CA TYR A 170 -14.01 -14.07 31.41
C TYR A 170 -13.65 -14.28 32.89
N TRP A 171 -12.40 -14.00 33.27
CA TRP A 171 -11.93 -14.21 34.67
C TRP A 171 -12.60 -13.25 35.64
N ILE A 172 -12.75 -11.97 35.26
CA ILE A 172 -13.50 -10.98 36.07
C ILE A 172 -14.97 -11.41 36.19
N GLY A 173 -15.58 -11.83 35.09
CA GLY A 173 -16.96 -12.33 35.07
C GLY A 173 -17.17 -13.58 35.91
N ARG A 174 -16.17 -14.48 35.98
CA ARG A 174 -16.19 -15.67 36.86
C ARG A 174 -16.07 -15.29 38.33
N ALA A 175 -15.18 -14.36 38.67
CA ALA A 175 -15.00 -13.87 40.04
C ALA A 175 -16.24 -13.09 40.53
N ALA A 176 -16.87 -12.31 39.67
CA ALA A 176 -18.07 -11.51 39.98
C ALA A 176 -19.40 -12.28 39.81
N GLY A 177 -19.37 -13.54 39.36
CA GLY A 177 -20.60 -14.33 39.09
C GLY A 177 -21.46 -13.81 37.92
N SER A 178 -20.93 -12.90 37.09
CA SER A 178 -21.68 -12.30 35.97
C SER A 178 -21.54 -13.10 34.69
N LEU A 179 -22.64 -13.74 34.27
CA LEU A 179 -22.71 -14.44 32.98
C LEU A 179 -22.57 -13.48 31.79
N ALA A 180 -22.97 -12.21 31.94
CA ALA A 180 -22.88 -11.21 30.88
C ALA A 180 -21.42 -10.88 30.53
N LEU A 181 -20.54 -10.71 31.53
CA LEU A 181 -19.12 -10.48 31.30
C LEU A 181 -18.44 -11.71 30.66
N GLN A 182 -18.80 -12.91 31.10
CA GLN A 182 -18.28 -14.14 30.51
C GLN A 182 -18.69 -14.27 29.03
N LYS A 183 -19.95 -13.96 28.71
CA LYS A 183 -20.45 -13.93 27.33
C LYS A 183 -19.83 -12.83 26.47
N ALA A 184 -19.52 -11.66 27.05
CA ALA A 184 -18.80 -10.61 26.34
C ALA A 184 -17.43 -11.09 25.86
N ASP A 185 -16.74 -11.88 26.69
CA ASP A 185 -15.45 -12.45 26.34
C ASP A 185 -15.56 -13.61 25.32
N THR A 186 -16.44 -14.59 25.59
CA THR A 186 -16.49 -15.84 24.80
C THR A 186 -17.31 -15.74 23.53
N LEU A 187 -18.39 -14.95 23.51
CA LEU A 187 -19.29 -14.80 22.35
C LEU A 187 -18.98 -13.55 21.53
N TRP A 188 -18.65 -12.44 22.18
CA TRP A 188 -18.35 -11.16 21.52
C TRP A 188 -16.86 -10.89 21.32
N GLY A 189 -15.99 -11.81 21.74
CA GLY A 189 -14.57 -11.75 21.43
C GLY A 189 -13.83 -10.56 22.04
N TRP A 190 -14.33 -10.00 23.16
CA TRP A 190 -13.62 -8.96 23.92
C TRP A 190 -12.41 -9.55 24.64
N GLN A 191 -11.38 -9.89 23.87
CA GLN A 191 -10.18 -10.61 24.30
C GLN A 191 -8.96 -9.76 23.97
N LEU A 192 -7.95 -9.78 24.84
CA LEU A 192 -6.68 -9.13 24.54
C LEU A 192 -5.73 -10.12 23.87
N HIS A 193 -5.27 -9.77 22.68
CA HIS A 193 -4.24 -10.50 21.96
C HIS A 193 -2.89 -9.77 22.11
N PRO A 194 -1.99 -10.24 22.99
CA PRO A 194 -0.69 -9.61 23.19
C PRO A 194 0.23 -9.94 22.00
N ASN A 195 -0.02 -9.28 20.87
CA ASN A 195 0.76 -9.49 19.66
C ASN A 195 1.79 -8.37 19.51
N LEU A 196 3.08 -8.71 19.62
CA LEU A 196 4.18 -7.74 19.56
C LEU A 196 4.20 -6.93 18.25
N ALA A 197 3.75 -7.52 17.14
CA ALA A 197 3.66 -6.80 15.87
C ALA A 197 2.61 -5.67 15.93
N PHE A 198 1.49 -5.91 16.64
CA PHE A 198 0.47 -4.87 16.86
C PHE A 198 0.88 -3.86 17.93
N PHE A 199 1.68 -4.27 18.91
CA PHE A 199 2.26 -3.32 19.85
C PHE A 199 3.18 -2.34 19.12
N GLY A 200 4.05 -2.86 18.24
CA GLY A 200 4.88 -2.03 17.36
C GLY A 200 4.07 -1.14 16.43
N ALA A 201 3.03 -1.67 15.79
CA ALA A 201 2.09 -0.89 14.99
C ALA A 201 1.42 0.24 15.80
N GLY A 202 0.94 -0.07 17.00
CA GLY A 202 0.27 0.87 17.90
C GLY A 202 1.13 2.04 18.33
N ILE A 203 2.45 1.84 18.49
CA ILE A 203 3.40 2.93 18.81
C ILE A 203 3.51 3.94 17.65
N ILE A 204 3.33 3.50 16.42
CA ILE A 204 3.48 4.33 15.21
C ILE A 204 2.16 5.06 14.88
N ILE A 205 1.02 4.51 15.26
CA ILE A 205 -0.30 5.05 14.93
C ILE A 205 -0.62 6.24 15.86
N PRO A 206 -1.11 7.38 15.32
CA PRO A 206 -1.56 8.49 16.15
C PRO A 206 -2.65 8.04 17.14
N THR A 207 -2.54 8.50 18.39
CA THR A 207 -3.47 8.14 19.47
C THR A 207 -4.93 8.41 19.09
N SER A 208 -5.21 9.47 18.33
CA SER A 208 -6.56 9.79 17.84
C SER A 208 -7.15 8.70 16.95
N THR A 209 -6.34 8.09 16.09
CA THR A 209 -6.76 7.00 15.20
C THR A 209 -7.00 5.72 16.00
N ALA A 210 -6.08 5.39 16.93
CA ALA A 210 -6.23 4.23 17.80
C ALA A 210 -7.48 4.32 18.68
N VAL A 211 -7.76 5.49 19.26
CA VAL A 211 -8.98 5.75 20.05
C VAL A 211 -10.22 5.66 19.16
N SER A 212 -10.17 6.14 17.92
CA SER A 212 -11.30 6.03 16.98
C SER A 212 -11.61 4.58 16.63
N PHE A 213 -10.61 3.73 16.39
CA PHE A 213 -10.81 2.29 16.16
C PHE A 213 -11.39 1.58 17.39
N PHE A 214 -10.90 1.93 18.57
CA PHE A 214 -11.40 1.36 19.83
C PHE A 214 -12.84 1.81 20.14
N MET A 215 -13.15 3.09 19.97
CA MET A 215 -14.52 3.58 20.13
C MET A 215 -15.45 2.99 19.06
N GLY A 216 -14.98 2.83 17.83
CA GLY A 216 -15.73 2.17 16.77
C GLY A 216 -16.09 0.72 17.11
N SER A 217 -15.17 -0.05 17.72
CA SER A 217 -15.47 -1.41 18.16
C SER A 217 -16.44 -1.45 19.34
N ILE A 218 -16.33 -0.51 20.30
CA ILE A 218 -17.30 -0.36 21.40
C ILE A 218 -18.68 -0.04 20.85
N ILE A 219 -18.80 0.91 19.92
CA ILE A 219 -20.09 1.30 19.35
C ILE A 219 -20.70 0.14 18.55
N ALA A 220 -19.92 -0.48 17.66
CA ALA A 220 -20.43 -1.53 16.79
C ALA A 220 -20.77 -2.82 17.55
N PHE A 221 -19.83 -3.37 18.32
CA PHE A 221 -20.00 -4.69 18.96
C PHE A 221 -20.48 -4.62 20.40
N GLY A 222 -20.21 -3.52 21.12
CA GLY A 222 -20.67 -3.33 22.49
C GLY A 222 -22.07 -2.73 22.57
N ALA A 223 -22.27 -1.54 22.00
CA ALA A 223 -23.49 -0.75 22.19
C ALA A 223 -24.59 -1.07 21.19
N ALA A 224 -24.28 -1.24 19.91
CA ALA A 224 -25.28 -1.50 18.87
C ALA A 224 -25.51 -3.01 18.64
N GLY A 225 -24.43 -3.78 18.48
CA GLY A 225 -24.51 -5.20 18.15
C GLY A 225 -25.19 -6.04 19.24
N SER A 226 -24.82 -5.83 20.51
CA SER A 226 -25.36 -6.63 21.62
C SER A 226 -26.89 -6.51 21.76
N PRO A 227 -27.49 -5.31 21.80
CA PRO A 227 -28.95 -5.17 21.79
C PRO A 227 -29.63 -5.72 20.53
N MET A 228 -29.02 -5.57 19.35
CA MET A 228 -29.59 -6.07 18.08
C MET A 228 -29.64 -7.61 18.02
N VAL A 229 -28.67 -8.29 18.63
CA VAL A 229 -28.72 -9.75 18.78
C VAL A 229 -29.72 -10.14 19.87
N ALA A 230 -29.77 -9.40 20.99
CA ALA A 230 -30.71 -9.68 22.08
C ALA A 230 -32.18 -9.51 21.67
N SER A 231 -32.48 -8.59 20.75
CA SER A 231 -33.83 -8.39 20.20
C SER A 231 -34.23 -9.40 19.13
N GLY A 232 -33.32 -10.29 18.73
CA GLY A 232 -33.54 -11.27 17.65
C GLY A 232 -33.48 -10.68 16.24
N TYR A 233 -33.09 -9.40 16.07
CA TYR A 233 -32.90 -8.79 14.75
C TYR A 233 -31.69 -9.40 14.02
N LEU A 234 -30.66 -9.81 14.76
CA LEU A 234 -29.48 -10.49 14.22
C LEU A 234 -29.38 -11.92 14.76
N ALA A 235 -28.93 -12.85 13.91
CA ALA A 235 -28.86 -14.27 14.26
C ALA A 235 -27.75 -14.60 15.27
N GLY A 236 -26.72 -13.75 15.39
CA GLY A 236 -25.63 -13.94 16.36
C GLY A 236 -24.52 -12.90 16.23
N PRO A 237 -23.47 -12.99 17.07
CA PRO A 237 -22.37 -12.01 17.07
C PRO A 237 -21.46 -12.11 15.84
N TYR A 238 -21.10 -13.33 15.43
CA TYR A 238 -20.14 -13.61 14.35
C TYR A 238 -20.68 -14.61 13.32
N GLY A 239 -20.11 -14.58 12.12
CA GLY A 239 -20.39 -15.54 11.04
C GLY A 239 -21.08 -14.93 9.82
N PHE A 240 -20.87 -15.55 8.66
CA PHE A 240 -21.51 -15.16 7.41
C PHE A 240 -22.57 -16.23 7.08
N GLY A 241 -23.79 -16.04 7.58
CA GLY A 241 -24.92 -16.93 7.31
C GLY A 241 -25.44 -16.84 5.88
N LYS A 242 -26.44 -17.67 5.55
CA LYS A 242 -27.20 -17.54 4.28
C LYS A 242 -27.92 -16.19 4.24
N ALA A 243 -28.14 -15.65 3.03
CA ALA A 243 -28.81 -14.38 2.81
C ALA A 243 -30.12 -14.27 3.62
N GLY A 244 -30.21 -13.27 4.50
CA GLY A 244 -31.36 -13.05 5.40
C GLY A 244 -31.08 -13.27 6.89
N ASN A 245 -30.10 -14.11 7.27
CA ASN A 245 -29.70 -14.34 8.67
C ASN A 245 -28.28 -13.80 8.93
N GLY A 246 -28.14 -12.49 8.87
CA GLY A 246 -26.87 -11.81 9.14
C GLY A 246 -26.48 -11.85 10.62
N SER A 247 -25.22 -12.12 10.91
CA SER A 247 -24.62 -11.82 12.23
C SER A 247 -24.31 -10.33 12.36
N ALA A 248 -24.03 -9.87 13.58
CA ALA A 248 -23.52 -8.52 13.84
C ALA A 248 -22.26 -8.24 13.00
N GLN A 249 -21.32 -9.19 12.93
CA GLN A 249 -20.16 -9.08 12.06
C GLN A 249 -20.55 -8.79 10.60
N SER A 250 -21.46 -9.57 10.01
CA SER A 250 -21.86 -9.37 8.62
C SER A 250 -22.58 -8.03 8.39
N TRP A 251 -23.41 -7.60 9.34
CA TRP A 251 -24.18 -6.37 9.23
C TRP A 251 -23.29 -5.12 9.32
N PHE A 252 -22.41 -5.05 10.34
CA PHE A 252 -21.49 -3.93 10.48
C PHE A 252 -20.41 -3.90 9.40
N ILE A 253 -20.04 -5.05 8.83
CA ILE A 253 -19.14 -5.09 7.67
C ILE A 253 -19.76 -4.36 6.48
N TRP A 254 -21.03 -4.58 6.13
CA TRP A 254 -21.65 -3.88 4.99
C TRP A 254 -21.80 -2.38 5.23
N SER A 255 -22.19 -1.97 6.42
CA SER A 255 -22.25 -0.56 6.82
C SER A 255 -20.85 0.08 6.79
N GLY A 256 -19.83 -0.61 7.30
CA GLY A 256 -18.44 -0.18 7.27
C GLY A 256 -17.89 -0.09 5.85
N ILE A 257 -18.16 -1.09 4.98
CA ILE A 257 -17.77 -1.07 3.57
C ILE A 257 -18.42 0.11 2.86
N SER A 258 -19.70 0.38 3.13
CA SER A 258 -20.43 1.51 2.54
C SER A 258 -19.87 2.85 3.01
N LEU A 259 -19.63 3.02 4.31
CA LEU A 259 -18.97 4.21 4.86
C LEU A 259 -17.59 4.43 4.26
N MET A 260 -16.80 3.37 4.14
CA MET A 260 -15.53 3.44 3.44
C MET A 260 -15.77 3.87 1.99
N LEU A 261 -16.65 3.23 1.23
CA LEU A 261 -16.94 3.60 -0.15
C LEU A 261 -17.38 5.07 -0.30
N PHE A 262 -18.28 5.57 0.55
CA PHE A 262 -18.68 6.98 0.50
C PHE A 262 -17.57 7.93 0.92
N SER A 263 -16.77 7.58 1.93
CA SER A 263 -15.55 8.33 2.28
C SER A 263 -14.60 8.40 1.08
N THR A 264 -14.50 7.32 0.32
CA THR A 264 -13.60 7.23 -0.83
C THR A 264 -14.04 8.09 -1.99
N LEU A 265 -15.35 8.15 -2.23
CA LEU A 265 -15.93 9.05 -3.21
C LEU A 265 -15.86 10.50 -2.74
N ALA A 266 -16.09 10.76 -1.46
CA ALA A 266 -15.97 12.09 -0.87
C ALA A 266 -14.54 12.64 -0.99
N GLU A 267 -13.52 11.83 -0.67
CA GLU A 267 -12.11 12.17 -0.88
C GLU A 267 -11.81 12.48 -2.35
N LEU A 268 -12.26 11.63 -3.28
CA LEU A 268 -12.11 11.85 -4.72
C LEU A 268 -12.72 13.19 -5.15
N ILE A 269 -13.94 13.48 -4.68
CA ILE A 269 -14.67 14.71 -4.99
C ILE A 269 -13.96 15.92 -4.39
N LEU A 270 -13.49 15.85 -3.14
CA LEU A 270 -12.78 16.96 -2.50
C LEU A 270 -11.43 17.25 -3.20
N GLN A 271 -10.76 16.21 -3.69
CA GLN A 271 -9.52 16.33 -4.44
C GLN A 271 -9.71 16.70 -5.92
N TYR A 272 -10.93 17.04 -6.39
CA TYR A 272 -11.22 17.31 -7.82
C TYR A 272 -10.28 18.33 -8.46
N ARG A 273 -9.83 19.34 -7.72
CA ARG A 273 -8.88 20.35 -8.23
C ARG A 273 -7.49 19.78 -8.50
N SER A 274 -7.04 18.84 -7.69
CA SER A 274 -5.77 18.14 -7.95
C SER A 274 -5.92 17.20 -9.14
N LEU A 275 -7.02 16.44 -9.19
CA LEU A 275 -7.37 15.58 -10.32
C LEU A 275 -7.41 16.32 -11.65
N TYR A 276 -8.11 17.46 -11.68
CA TYR A 276 -8.23 18.28 -12.87
C TYR A 276 -6.87 18.81 -13.36
N ARG A 277 -6.03 19.30 -12.43
CA ARG A 277 -4.68 19.79 -12.77
C ARG A 277 -3.80 18.65 -13.30
N ALA A 278 -3.72 17.55 -12.57
CA ALA A 278 -2.95 16.38 -13.00
C ALA A 278 -3.42 15.82 -14.35
N PHE A 279 -4.73 15.82 -14.62
CA PHE A 279 -5.29 15.41 -15.90
C PHE A 279 -4.89 16.35 -17.04
N THR A 280 -5.02 17.66 -16.81
CA THR A 280 -4.62 18.67 -17.79
C THR A 280 -3.13 18.53 -18.10
N ASP A 281 -2.29 18.32 -17.09
CA ASP A 281 -0.86 18.13 -17.23
C ASP A 281 -0.48 16.82 -17.95
N ALA A 282 -1.21 15.72 -17.67
CA ALA A 282 -1.02 14.45 -18.36
C ALA A 282 -1.36 14.56 -19.86
N ILE A 283 -2.48 15.20 -20.20
CA ILE A 283 -2.87 15.45 -21.60
C ILE A 283 -1.83 16.33 -22.29
N ILE A 284 -1.36 17.40 -21.63
CA ILE A 284 -0.33 18.27 -22.20
C ILE A 284 0.95 17.48 -22.47
N SER A 285 1.37 16.62 -21.54
CA SER A 285 2.56 15.77 -21.72
C SER A 285 2.41 14.82 -22.91
N ILE A 286 1.29 14.10 -23.01
CA ILE A 286 1.00 13.19 -24.13
C ILE A 286 0.96 13.96 -25.44
N ARG A 287 0.25 15.10 -25.49
CA ARG A 287 0.18 15.98 -26.66
C ARG A 287 1.57 16.43 -27.09
N ASN A 288 2.43 16.83 -26.15
CA ASN A 288 3.79 17.28 -26.46
C ASN A 288 4.67 16.14 -27.00
N VAL A 289 4.51 14.91 -26.49
CA VAL A 289 5.20 13.72 -27.02
C VAL A 289 4.72 13.39 -28.43
N VAL A 290 3.42 13.36 -28.65
CA VAL A 290 2.81 13.08 -29.96
C VAL A 290 3.21 14.16 -30.98
N LEU A 291 3.16 15.43 -30.61
CA LEU A 291 3.60 16.53 -31.49
C LEU A 291 5.10 16.47 -31.78
N LYS A 292 5.94 16.05 -30.81
CA LYS A 292 7.38 15.86 -31.03
C LYS A 292 7.67 14.68 -31.96
N ALA A 293 6.89 13.60 -31.87
CA ALA A 293 6.98 12.45 -32.76
C ALA A 293 6.51 12.77 -34.20
N ILE A 294 5.47 13.59 -34.35
CA ILE A 294 4.88 13.91 -35.66
C ILE A 294 5.59 15.05 -36.38
N LYS A 295 6.00 16.12 -35.67
CA LYS A 295 6.52 17.35 -36.31
C LYS A 295 8.03 17.55 -36.19
N GLY A 296 8.77 16.68 -35.50
CA GLY A 296 10.23 16.76 -35.35
C GLY A 296 10.75 17.97 -34.54
N LYS A 297 10.04 19.10 -34.49
CA LYS A 297 10.30 20.29 -33.67
C LYS A 297 8.98 20.96 -33.30
N VAL A 298 8.74 21.14 -32.02
CA VAL A 298 7.68 22.02 -31.49
C VAL A 298 8.35 23.34 -31.08
N PRO A 299 7.79 24.51 -31.41
CA PRO A 299 8.31 25.78 -30.90
C PRO A 299 7.98 25.83 -29.40
N ILE A 300 9.02 25.81 -28.57
CA ILE A 300 8.90 26.03 -27.13
C ILE A 300 8.53 27.49 -26.94
N LYS A 301 7.24 27.78 -26.72
CA LYS A 301 6.80 29.08 -26.19
C LYS A 301 6.35 28.90 -24.74
N GLN A 302 7.07 29.61 -23.87
CA GLN A 302 6.76 29.94 -22.47
C GLN A 302 6.70 28.79 -21.46
N GLN A 303 7.88 28.32 -21.05
CA GLN A 303 8.10 27.83 -19.68
C GLN A 303 9.51 28.20 -19.14
N GLN A 304 10.17 29.17 -19.77
CA GLN A 304 11.55 29.57 -19.50
C GLN A 304 11.74 30.47 -18.28
N SER A 305 10.68 30.90 -17.58
CA SER A 305 10.82 31.89 -16.50
C SER A 305 11.01 31.29 -15.09
N GLN A 306 10.97 29.97 -14.92
CA GLN A 306 11.19 29.32 -13.61
C GLN A 306 12.20 28.15 -13.65
N GLU A 307 12.74 27.80 -14.82
CA GLU A 307 13.71 26.70 -14.96
C GLU A 307 15.16 27.09 -14.63
N GLU A 308 15.49 28.39 -14.55
CA GLU A 308 16.88 28.84 -14.37
C GLU A 308 17.42 28.75 -12.94
N GLU A 309 16.59 28.84 -11.88
CA GLU A 309 17.11 28.74 -10.49
C GLU A 309 17.12 27.31 -9.93
N CYS A 310 16.31 26.39 -10.48
CA CYS A 310 16.31 24.97 -10.08
C CYS A 310 17.27 24.11 -10.98
N GLY A 311 18.07 24.77 -11.82
CA GLY A 311 18.70 24.17 -13.01
C GLY A 311 19.98 23.35 -12.79
N LYS A 312 20.61 23.39 -11.62
CA LYS A 312 21.82 22.57 -11.35
C LYS A 312 21.54 21.28 -10.56
N LEU A 313 20.30 21.15 -10.06
CA LEU A 313 19.90 20.11 -9.10
C LEU A 313 19.25 18.87 -9.75
N SER A 314 18.64 19.09 -10.90
CA SER A 314 17.75 18.17 -11.62
C SER A 314 18.48 17.27 -12.64
N THR A 315 19.78 17.50 -12.86
CA THR A 315 20.54 16.98 -14.02
C THR A 315 20.79 15.47 -14.03
N LEU A 316 20.64 14.76 -12.90
CA LEU A 316 20.93 13.32 -12.83
C LEU A 316 19.70 12.41 -13.08
N ILE A 317 18.48 12.87 -12.76
CA ILE A 317 17.22 12.12 -13.02
C ILE A 317 16.67 12.44 -14.43
N TYR A 318 17.17 13.50 -15.08
CA TYR A 318 16.76 13.93 -16.43
C TYR A 318 17.08 12.95 -17.57
N LYS A 319 17.71 11.80 -17.31
CA LYS A 319 18.21 10.88 -18.35
C LYS A 319 17.37 9.63 -18.61
N ILE A 320 16.12 9.50 -18.14
CA ILE A 320 15.26 8.41 -18.64
C ILE A 320 14.76 8.82 -20.04
N PRO A 321 15.21 8.15 -21.12
CA PRO A 321 14.74 8.48 -22.46
C PRO A 321 13.23 8.24 -22.52
N THR A 322 12.46 9.18 -23.07
CA THR A 322 11.01 9.06 -23.16
C THR A 322 10.59 7.77 -23.86
N TRP A 323 11.40 7.29 -24.81
CA TRP A 323 11.20 6.02 -25.48
C TRP A 323 11.20 4.81 -24.54
N TRP A 324 12.10 4.74 -23.55
CA TRP A 324 12.16 3.63 -22.60
C TRP A 324 10.91 3.53 -21.73
N TRP A 325 10.38 4.69 -21.34
CA TRP A 325 9.14 4.77 -20.59
C TRP A 325 7.93 4.39 -21.46
N VAL A 326 7.82 4.94 -22.68
CA VAL A 326 6.68 4.67 -23.57
C VAL A 326 6.65 3.20 -23.99
N THR A 327 7.78 2.62 -24.41
CA THR A 327 7.82 1.20 -24.81
C THR A 327 7.55 0.29 -23.63
N GLY A 328 8.13 0.58 -22.47
CA GLY A 328 7.88 -0.17 -21.24
C GLY A 328 6.40 -0.12 -20.83
N LEU A 329 5.78 1.06 -20.88
CA LEU A 329 4.36 1.23 -20.60
C LEU A 329 3.51 0.42 -21.57
N VAL A 330 3.73 0.55 -22.88
CA VAL A 330 2.96 -0.21 -23.90
C VAL A 330 3.12 -1.72 -23.71
N LEU A 331 4.35 -2.21 -23.52
CA LEU A 331 4.62 -3.64 -23.29
C LEU A 331 3.95 -4.14 -22.01
N SER A 332 3.98 -3.34 -20.94
CA SER A 332 3.33 -3.70 -19.67
C SER A 332 1.80 -3.75 -19.80
N ILE A 333 1.18 -2.86 -20.59
CA ILE A 333 -0.26 -2.89 -20.86
C ILE A 333 -0.63 -4.15 -21.66
N ILE A 334 0.15 -4.47 -22.69
CA ILE A 334 -0.08 -5.68 -23.50
C ILE A 334 0.07 -6.92 -22.62
N ALA A 335 1.14 -7.03 -21.84
CA ALA A 335 1.37 -8.14 -20.91
C ALA A 335 0.22 -8.27 -19.91
N THR A 336 -0.24 -7.17 -19.34
CA THR A 336 -1.38 -7.13 -18.42
C THR A 336 -2.64 -7.66 -19.12
N CYS A 337 -2.97 -7.18 -20.32
CA CYS A 337 -4.13 -7.65 -21.08
C CYS A 337 -4.04 -9.14 -21.43
N CYS A 338 -2.85 -9.63 -21.80
CA CYS A 338 -2.63 -11.05 -22.07
C CYS A 338 -2.85 -11.89 -20.80
N VAL A 339 -2.27 -11.50 -19.66
CA VAL A 339 -2.40 -12.25 -18.41
C VAL A 339 -3.84 -12.28 -17.92
N LEU A 340 -4.53 -11.13 -17.91
CA LEU A 340 -5.95 -11.06 -17.52
C LEU A 340 -6.85 -11.82 -18.51
N GLY A 341 -6.54 -11.80 -19.80
CA GLY A 341 -7.27 -12.55 -20.83
C GLY A 341 -7.11 -14.06 -20.71
N PHE A 342 -5.88 -14.56 -20.66
CA PHE A 342 -5.59 -16.00 -20.67
C PHE A 342 -5.92 -16.69 -19.36
N TYR A 343 -5.51 -16.11 -18.21
CA TYR A 343 -5.65 -16.79 -16.92
C TYR A 343 -6.96 -16.45 -16.19
N PHE A 344 -7.47 -15.23 -16.39
CA PHE A 344 -8.66 -14.76 -15.68
C PHE A 344 -9.89 -14.62 -16.59
N GLY A 345 -9.77 -14.96 -17.88
CA GLY A 345 -10.88 -14.93 -18.84
C GLY A 345 -11.51 -13.55 -19.00
N ILE A 346 -10.72 -12.48 -18.85
CA ILE A 346 -11.22 -11.10 -18.90
C ILE A 346 -11.06 -10.55 -20.30
N PRO A 347 -12.13 -10.01 -20.91
CA PRO A 347 -12.03 -9.36 -22.20
C PRO A 347 -11.03 -8.19 -22.19
N VAL A 348 -10.29 -8.02 -23.29
CA VAL A 348 -9.23 -6.99 -23.41
C VAL A 348 -9.74 -5.58 -23.09
N HIS A 349 -10.97 -5.24 -23.50
CA HIS A 349 -11.54 -3.91 -23.22
C HIS A 349 -11.73 -3.65 -21.73
N HIS A 350 -12.05 -4.67 -20.93
CA HIS A 350 -12.13 -4.57 -19.48
C HIS A 350 -10.73 -4.46 -18.83
N SER A 351 -9.74 -5.17 -19.34
CA SER A 351 -8.35 -5.02 -18.89
C SER A 351 -7.82 -3.60 -19.17
N LEU A 352 -8.11 -3.05 -20.36
CA LEU A 352 -7.75 -1.68 -20.71
C LEU A 352 -8.43 -0.65 -19.82
N LEU A 353 -9.71 -0.87 -19.47
CA LEU A 353 -10.43 -0.02 -18.52
C LEU A 353 -9.77 -0.04 -17.14
N ALA A 354 -9.38 -1.23 -16.64
CA ALA A 354 -8.71 -1.36 -15.35
C ALA A 354 -7.36 -0.62 -15.32
N VAL A 355 -6.56 -0.75 -16.38
CA VAL A 355 -5.28 -0.05 -16.55
C VAL A 355 -5.49 1.46 -16.63
N PHE A 356 -6.48 1.91 -17.39
CA PHE A 356 -6.84 3.32 -17.49
C PHE A 356 -7.18 3.87 -16.11
N LEU A 357 -8.13 3.25 -15.39
CA LEU A 357 -8.50 3.64 -14.02
C LEU A 357 -7.30 3.62 -13.07
N ALA A 358 -6.39 2.65 -13.21
CA ALA A 358 -5.20 2.57 -12.38
C ALA A 358 -4.29 3.79 -12.52
N PHE A 359 -4.15 4.34 -13.74
CA PHE A 359 -3.39 5.57 -13.94
C PHE A 359 -4.02 6.75 -13.20
N PHE A 360 -5.33 6.99 -13.36
CA PHE A 360 -6.02 8.09 -12.66
C PHE A 360 -5.95 7.95 -11.16
N LEU A 361 -6.18 6.73 -10.69
CA LEU A 361 -6.13 6.43 -9.28
C LEU A 361 -4.71 6.71 -8.77
N SER A 362 -3.65 6.25 -9.42
CA SER A 362 -2.26 6.48 -8.99
C SER A 362 -1.91 7.96 -8.71
N VAL A 363 -2.49 8.92 -9.45
CA VAL A 363 -2.37 10.36 -9.19
C VAL A 363 -2.93 10.75 -7.81
N ILE A 364 -4.12 10.25 -7.47
CA ILE A 364 -4.78 10.53 -6.18
C ILE A 364 -3.98 9.91 -5.05
N ALA A 365 -3.56 8.65 -5.24
CA ALA A 365 -2.75 7.93 -4.26
C ALA A 365 -1.48 8.71 -3.95
N LEU A 366 -0.83 9.22 -4.98
CA LEU A 366 0.39 9.99 -4.84
C LEU A 366 0.16 11.34 -4.17
N GLN A 367 -0.93 12.03 -4.49
CA GLN A 367 -1.30 13.26 -3.79
C GLN A 367 -1.54 13.01 -2.30
N ALA A 368 -2.37 12.02 -1.95
CA ALA A 368 -2.67 11.69 -0.56
C ALA A 368 -1.40 11.28 0.19
N TYR A 369 -0.63 10.34 -0.38
CA TYR A 369 0.63 9.89 0.20
C TYR A 369 1.63 11.03 0.42
N SER A 370 1.76 11.94 -0.54
CA SER A 370 2.69 13.06 -0.43
C SER A 370 2.34 14.06 0.68
N THR A 371 1.07 14.16 1.08
CA THR A 371 0.60 15.12 2.09
C THR A 371 0.42 14.51 3.47
N VAL A 372 -0.15 13.29 3.54
CA VAL A 372 -0.54 12.64 4.80
C VAL A 372 0.20 11.33 5.05
N ASP A 373 1.10 10.93 4.15
CA ASP A 373 1.94 9.74 4.28
C ASP A 373 1.18 8.40 4.29
N ILE A 374 -0.10 8.44 3.91
CA ILE A 374 -0.98 7.29 3.82
C ILE A 374 -1.39 7.11 2.37
N ASN A 375 -1.19 5.90 1.85
CA ASN A 375 -1.67 5.51 0.54
C ASN A 375 -3.08 4.90 0.65
N PRO A 376 -4.12 5.52 0.08
CA PRO A 376 -5.50 5.05 0.16
C PRO A 376 -5.75 3.87 -0.78
N VAL A 377 -5.01 2.76 -0.66
CA VAL A 377 -5.10 1.68 -1.66
C VAL A 377 -6.45 0.95 -1.62
N SER A 378 -6.99 0.77 -0.42
CA SER A 378 -8.31 0.16 -0.21
C SER A 378 -9.43 0.98 -0.88
N THR A 379 -9.32 2.31 -0.79
CA THR A 379 -10.21 3.29 -1.42
C THR A 379 -10.30 3.07 -2.92
N MET A 380 -9.15 2.96 -3.56
CA MET A 380 -9.03 2.83 -5.00
C MET A 380 -9.57 1.51 -5.50
N GLY A 381 -9.24 0.41 -4.80
CA GLY A 381 -9.80 -0.90 -5.10
C GLY A 381 -11.32 -0.84 -5.12
N LYS A 382 -11.95 -0.26 -4.09
CA LYS A 382 -13.41 -0.14 -4.00
C LYS A 382 -14.03 0.73 -5.10
N CYS A 383 -13.38 1.85 -5.47
CA CYS A 383 -13.82 2.65 -6.61
C CYS A 383 -13.86 1.83 -7.91
N VAL A 384 -12.82 1.02 -8.16
CA VAL A 384 -12.81 0.13 -9.33
C VAL A 384 -13.88 -0.96 -9.21
N GLN A 385 -14.08 -1.53 -8.02
CA GLN A 385 -15.13 -2.53 -7.81
C GLN A 385 -16.53 -1.99 -8.13
N LEU A 386 -16.80 -0.71 -7.87
CA LEU A 386 -18.05 -0.05 -8.24
C LEU A 386 -18.20 0.12 -9.75
N VAL A 387 -17.13 0.52 -10.45
CA VAL A 387 -17.17 0.63 -11.91
C VAL A 387 -17.42 -0.74 -12.55
N PHE A 388 -16.73 -1.78 -12.05
CA PHE A 388 -16.86 -3.13 -12.58
C PHE A 388 -18.17 -3.83 -12.18
N SER A 389 -18.86 -3.39 -11.13
CA SER A 389 -20.15 -3.98 -10.75
C SER A 389 -21.28 -3.62 -11.71
N GLN A 390 -21.14 -2.55 -12.50
CA GLN A 390 -22.10 -2.12 -13.51
C GLN A 390 -21.93 -2.84 -14.86
N ILE A 391 -20.84 -3.57 -15.03
CA ILE A 391 -20.51 -4.24 -16.28
C ILE A 391 -21.22 -5.60 -16.33
N SER A 392 -21.88 -5.90 -17.45
CA SER A 392 -22.55 -7.19 -17.64
C SER A 392 -21.54 -8.29 -18.00
N TYR A 393 -21.60 -9.41 -17.29
CA TYR A 393 -20.87 -10.64 -17.61
C TYR A 393 -21.85 -11.81 -17.75
N PRO A 394 -21.49 -12.88 -18.49
CA PRO A 394 -22.37 -14.04 -18.70
C PRO A 394 -22.78 -14.76 -17.41
N THR A 395 -21.92 -14.72 -16.38
CA THR A 395 -22.18 -15.36 -15.09
C THR A 395 -21.80 -14.43 -13.94
N VAL A 396 -22.47 -14.59 -12.80
CA VAL A 396 -22.16 -13.84 -11.56
C VAL A 396 -20.74 -14.16 -11.09
N PHE A 397 -20.27 -15.40 -11.25
CA PHE A 397 -18.89 -15.79 -10.95
C PHE A 397 -17.88 -15.06 -11.85
N ALA A 398 -18.15 -14.94 -13.15
CA ALA A 398 -17.28 -14.19 -14.06
C ALA A 398 -17.24 -12.69 -13.70
N LEU A 399 -18.39 -12.11 -13.34
CA LEU A 399 -18.48 -10.74 -12.82
C LEU A 399 -17.63 -10.55 -11.57
N GLN A 400 -17.81 -11.41 -10.56
CA GLN A 400 -17.09 -11.31 -9.29
C GLN A 400 -15.58 -11.48 -9.48
N ARG A 401 -15.16 -12.44 -10.32
CA ARG A 401 -13.75 -12.68 -10.65
C ARG A 401 -13.14 -11.45 -11.31
N ALA A 402 -13.78 -10.92 -12.35
CA ALA A 402 -13.30 -9.75 -13.07
C ALA A 402 -13.25 -8.50 -12.19
N ASN A 403 -14.29 -8.29 -11.38
CA ASN A 403 -14.40 -7.17 -10.45
C ASN A 403 -13.23 -7.19 -9.44
N LEU A 404 -12.99 -8.32 -8.78
CA LEU A 404 -11.92 -8.45 -7.78
C LEU A 404 -10.52 -8.33 -8.37
N ILE A 405 -10.24 -9.03 -9.48
CA ILE A 405 -8.89 -9.03 -10.04
C ILE A 405 -8.55 -7.69 -10.67
N CYS A 406 -9.48 -7.03 -11.39
CA CYS A 406 -9.25 -5.69 -11.95
C CYS A 406 -9.05 -4.65 -10.85
N ALA A 407 -9.84 -4.70 -9.78
CA ALA A 407 -9.63 -3.84 -8.61
C ALA A 407 -8.27 -4.10 -7.94
N GLY A 408 -7.87 -5.37 -7.82
CA GLY A 408 -6.56 -5.77 -7.27
C GLY A 408 -5.40 -5.27 -8.11
N VAL A 409 -5.51 -5.35 -9.44
CA VAL A 409 -4.53 -4.83 -10.41
C VAL A 409 -4.36 -3.33 -10.16
N THR A 410 -5.45 -2.57 -10.27
CA THR A 410 -5.45 -1.12 -10.07
C THR A 410 -4.84 -0.72 -8.72
N ALA A 411 -5.26 -1.37 -7.64
CA ALA A 411 -4.74 -1.14 -6.29
C ALA A 411 -3.23 -1.39 -6.21
N ALA A 412 -2.75 -2.52 -6.74
CA ALA A 412 -1.34 -2.90 -6.71
C ALA A 412 -0.46 -1.90 -7.49
N ALA A 413 -0.90 -1.42 -8.65
CA ALA A 413 -0.10 -0.45 -9.38
C ALA A 413 -0.15 0.97 -8.85
N ALA A 414 -1.28 1.37 -8.27
CA ALA A 414 -1.31 2.63 -7.53
C ALA A 414 -0.33 2.58 -6.35
N ALA A 415 -0.27 1.45 -5.62
CA ALA A 415 0.71 1.22 -4.58
C ALA A 415 2.15 1.29 -5.09
N GLN A 416 2.46 0.57 -6.18
CA GLN A 416 3.78 0.58 -6.81
C GLN A 416 4.19 1.97 -7.30
N SER A 417 3.28 2.69 -7.94
CA SER A 417 3.58 4.04 -8.43
C SER A 417 3.87 5.01 -7.29
N VAL A 418 3.19 4.87 -6.15
CA VAL A 418 3.45 5.69 -4.96
C VAL A 418 4.81 5.37 -4.36
N ASP A 419 5.09 4.10 -4.13
CA ASP A 419 6.34 3.65 -3.54
C ASP A 419 7.52 4.09 -4.42
N MET A 420 7.43 3.93 -5.73
CA MET A 420 8.46 4.37 -6.67
C MET A 420 8.72 5.89 -6.61
N VAL A 421 7.66 6.71 -6.60
CA VAL A 421 7.85 8.17 -6.54
C VAL A 421 8.35 8.60 -5.17
N GLY A 422 7.93 7.92 -4.10
CA GLY A 422 8.49 8.07 -2.76
C GLY A 422 9.99 7.78 -2.75
N ASP A 423 10.42 6.67 -3.35
CA ASP A 423 11.83 6.29 -3.44
C ASP A 423 12.67 7.32 -4.23
N LEU A 424 12.11 7.87 -5.32
CA LEU A 424 12.75 8.98 -6.03
C LEU A 424 12.93 10.20 -5.13
N LYS A 425 11.96 10.49 -4.25
CA LYS A 425 12.07 11.56 -3.25
C LYS A 425 13.19 11.29 -2.25
N VAL A 426 13.40 10.04 -1.83
CA VAL A 426 14.52 9.63 -0.95
C VAL A 426 15.87 9.92 -1.59
N TYR A 427 15.98 9.83 -2.92
CA TYR A 427 17.22 10.00 -3.66
C TYR A 427 17.66 11.48 -3.82
N LEU A 428 16.71 12.40 -3.92
CA LEU A 428 16.91 13.84 -4.15
C LEU A 428 17.52 14.74 -3.02
N PRO A 429 17.55 14.38 -1.72
CA PRO A 429 17.94 15.29 -0.64
C PRO A 429 19.43 15.67 -0.65
N ARG A 430 20.32 14.85 -1.22
CA ARG A 430 21.76 15.19 -1.32
C ARG A 430 22.01 16.50 -2.06
N THR A 431 21.07 16.91 -2.88
CA THR A 431 21.18 18.10 -3.69
C THR A 431 20.60 19.32 -2.97
N CYS A 432 19.46 19.21 -2.27
CA CYS A 432 18.91 20.32 -1.48
C CYS A 432 19.67 20.59 -0.17
N ILE A 433 20.31 19.58 0.44
CA ILE A 433 20.93 19.73 1.76
C ILE A 433 22.23 20.54 1.71
N THR A 434 22.94 20.57 0.58
CA THR A 434 24.06 21.51 0.41
C THR A 434 23.60 22.96 0.37
N PHE A 435 22.32 23.24 0.04
CA PHE A 435 21.77 24.59 0.09
C PHE A 435 21.33 25.01 1.50
N MET A 436 20.81 24.08 2.31
CA MET A 436 20.36 24.39 3.69
C MET A 436 21.47 24.42 4.73
N VAL A 437 22.67 23.91 4.44
CA VAL A 437 23.85 24.00 5.33
C VAL A 437 24.73 25.22 4.98
N VAL A 438 24.40 25.94 3.90
CA VAL A 438 25.14 27.12 3.42
C VAL A 438 24.32 28.44 3.57
N GLN A 439 23.06 28.35 4.02
CA GLN A 439 22.31 29.47 4.61
C GLN A 439 22.24 29.29 6.11
#